data_AF-A0A9J6CHB2-F1
#
_entry.id   AF-A0A9J6CHB2-F1
#
_cell.length_a   1.000
_cell.length_b   1.000
_cell.length_c   1.000
_cell.angle_alpha   90.00
_cell.angle_beta   90.00
_cell.angle_gamma   90.00
#
_symmetry.space_group_name_H-M   'P 1'
#
loop_
_entity.id
_entity.type
_entity.pdbx_description
1 polymer ?
#
loop_
_entity_poly.entity_id
_entity_poly.type
_entity_poly.pdbx_seq_one_letter_code
_entity_poly.pdbx_strand_id
1 'polypeptide(L)'
;MLRIVAIMIFLTQSLTISKLNKKNSIPDSIENLGLILKRVMDSFYCEESTIDLTTINKKDTEIIETLAYILPIIEKCSSVRISSDIKKKSRKKFNNIAVIKDKMEFDKFLKLVTNENFDYRGFYTIIFTDKNIKLESIFAQAWKISIPNLNAIIKSSYSWKVFTYYPFSNEICGNFMPYEVDINFLFPQKITNLQQCKLKFPKLNYYPGLIIKEISNGIYSLSGIDGDIVKELMVNFNFTIKFLKLPREEERWGKKFF
;
A
#
# COMPACT_ATOMS: atom_id res chain seq x y z
N MET A 1 -31.24 -1.00 6.66
CA MET A 1 -31.45 -1.81 7.88
C MET A 1 -30.23 -2.66 8.26
N LEU A 2 -29.61 -3.45 7.36
CA LEU A 2 -28.42 -4.28 7.70
C LEU A 2 -27.12 -3.54 8.08
N ARG A 3 -26.94 -2.26 7.70
CA ARG A 3 -25.75 -1.46 8.06
C ARG A 3 -25.68 -1.10 9.55
N ILE A 4 -26.83 -0.99 10.22
CA ILE A 4 -26.92 -0.58 11.63
C ILE A 4 -26.68 -1.79 12.55
N VAL A 5 -27.02 -3.01 12.12
CA VAL A 5 -26.92 -4.22 12.95
C VAL A 5 -25.46 -4.67 13.13
N ALA A 6 -24.63 -4.61 12.08
CA ALA A 6 -23.21 -4.97 12.18
C ALA A 6 -22.42 -3.93 13.01
N ILE A 7 -22.76 -2.64 12.88
CA ILE A 7 -22.23 -1.56 13.70
C ILE A 7 -22.73 -1.70 15.15
N MET A 8 -23.99 -2.06 15.38
CA MET A 8 -24.50 -2.32 16.72
C MET A 8 -23.87 -3.54 17.38
N ILE A 9 -23.49 -4.58 16.65
CA ILE A 9 -22.76 -5.73 17.24
C ILE A 9 -21.30 -5.35 17.55
N PHE A 10 -20.63 -4.61 16.66
CA PHE A 10 -19.29 -4.07 16.92
C PHE A 10 -19.28 -3.05 18.06
N LEU A 11 -20.28 -2.16 18.11
CA LEU A 11 -20.45 -1.15 19.15
C LEU A 11 -20.96 -1.77 20.45
N THR A 12 -21.79 -2.81 20.45
CA THR A 12 -22.18 -3.49 21.70
C THR A 12 -21.02 -4.27 22.27
N GLN A 13 -20.19 -4.94 21.47
CA GLN A 13 -18.95 -5.55 21.95
C GLN A 13 -17.94 -4.50 22.43
N SER A 14 -17.74 -3.40 21.67
CA SER A 14 -16.90 -2.27 22.05
C SER A 14 -17.42 -1.49 23.27
N LEU A 15 -18.73 -1.35 23.45
CA LEU A 15 -19.37 -0.74 24.62
C LEU A 15 -19.26 -1.66 25.84
N THR A 16 -19.33 -2.97 25.66
CA THR A 16 -19.07 -3.93 26.74
C THR A 16 -17.59 -3.88 27.16
N ILE A 17 -16.67 -3.79 26.21
CA ILE A 17 -15.21 -3.68 26.45
C ILE A 17 -14.85 -2.32 27.08
N SER A 18 -15.42 -1.21 26.62
CA SER A 18 -15.19 0.12 27.21
C SER A 18 -15.83 0.29 28.60
N LYS A 19 -16.94 -0.40 28.88
CA LYS A 19 -17.50 -0.48 30.24
C LYS A 19 -16.66 -1.39 31.17
N LEU A 20 -16.00 -2.41 30.64
CA LEU A 20 -15.00 -3.20 31.37
C LEU A 20 -13.68 -2.43 31.59
N ASN A 21 -13.28 -1.57 30.65
CA ASN A 21 -12.04 -0.79 30.71
C ASN A 21 -12.11 0.52 31.50
N LYS A 22 -13.28 0.95 32.00
CA LYS A 22 -13.37 2.15 32.86
C LYS A 22 -12.71 1.99 34.24
N LYS A 23 -12.17 0.80 34.56
CA LYS A 23 -11.48 0.51 35.83
C LYS A 23 -10.02 0.10 35.68
N ASN A 24 -9.51 -0.07 34.46
CA ASN A 24 -8.12 -0.45 34.21
C ASN A 24 -7.45 0.63 33.34
N SER A 25 -6.30 1.12 33.78
CA SER A 25 -5.46 2.06 33.03
C SER A 25 -5.27 1.57 31.60
N ILE A 26 -5.49 2.46 30.63
CA ILE A 26 -5.16 2.20 29.22
C ILE A 26 -3.65 1.91 29.18
N PRO A 27 -3.20 0.80 28.59
CA PRO A 27 -1.77 0.52 28.51
C PRO A 27 -1.08 1.65 27.73
N ASP A 28 0.01 2.23 28.26
CA ASP A 28 0.76 3.35 27.66
C ASP A 28 1.04 3.19 26.16
N SER A 29 1.20 1.94 25.73
CA SER A 29 1.38 1.61 24.32
C SER A 29 0.19 1.98 23.42
N ILE A 30 -1.06 1.89 23.88
CA ILE A 30 -2.24 2.24 23.09
C ILE A 30 -2.40 3.77 23.03
N GLU A 31 -2.05 4.48 24.10
CA GLU A 31 -2.08 5.95 24.12
C GLU A 31 -1.13 6.56 23.07
N ASN A 32 0.08 6.02 22.96
CA ASN A 32 1.04 6.43 21.94
C ASN A 32 0.54 6.19 20.50
N LEU A 33 -0.21 5.11 20.25
CA LEU A 33 -0.85 4.88 18.93
C LEU A 33 -1.84 6.00 18.60
N GLY A 34 -2.61 6.46 19.59
CA GLY A 34 -3.63 7.49 19.40
C GLY A 34 -3.03 8.82 18.99
N LEU A 35 -1.91 9.19 19.60
CA LEU A 35 -1.17 10.39 19.23
C LEU A 35 -0.63 10.32 17.79
N ILE A 36 -0.03 9.20 17.41
CA ILE A 36 0.46 9.01 16.04
C ILE A 36 -0.69 9.05 15.05
N LEU A 37 -1.77 8.31 15.32
CA LEU A 37 -2.89 8.27 14.41
C LEU A 37 -3.57 9.63 14.31
N LYS A 38 -3.75 10.35 15.42
CA LYS A 38 -4.29 11.70 15.39
C LYS A 38 -3.46 12.60 14.47
N ARG A 39 -2.13 12.55 14.55
CA ARG A 39 -1.25 13.30 13.65
C ARG A 39 -1.37 12.83 12.20
N VAL A 40 -1.42 11.52 11.94
CA VAL A 40 -1.64 10.96 10.59
C VAL A 40 -2.98 11.45 10.00
N MET A 41 -4.01 11.51 10.84
CA MET A 41 -5.32 12.03 10.45
C MET A 41 -5.23 13.53 10.16
N ASP A 42 -4.76 14.33 11.12
CA ASP A 42 -4.68 15.79 11.02
C ASP A 42 -3.80 16.23 9.83
N SER A 43 -2.68 15.55 9.57
CA SER A 43 -1.72 15.91 8.51
C SER A 43 -2.07 15.39 7.12
N PHE A 44 -2.98 14.42 6.98
CA PHE A 44 -3.25 13.79 5.69
C PHE A 44 -4.73 13.51 5.46
N TYR A 45 -5.37 12.71 6.32
CA TYR A 45 -6.72 12.21 6.03
C TYR A 45 -7.86 13.16 6.40
N CYS A 46 -7.66 14.16 7.26
CA CYS A 46 -8.74 15.09 7.62
C CYS A 46 -9.09 16.06 6.48
N GLU A 47 -8.18 16.27 5.52
CA GLU A 47 -8.48 16.97 4.27
C GLU A 47 -9.29 16.08 3.30
N GLU A 48 -9.39 14.78 3.58
CA GLU A 48 -10.01 13.79 2.72
C GLU A 48 -11.47 13.49 3.12
N SER A 49 -12.34 13.36 2.10
CA SER A 49 -13.79 13.25 2.31
C SER A 49 -14.29 11.89 2.82
N THR A 50 -13.54 10.81 2.59
CA THR A 50 -13.92 9.46 3.07
C THR A 50 -12.71 8.55 3.23
N ILE A 51 -12.70 7.78 4.31
CA ILE A 51 -11.72 6.73 4.60
C ILE A 51 -12.41 5.37 4.60
N ASP A 52 -11.81 4.40 3.93
CA ASP A 52 -12.19 3.00 3.98
C ASP A 52 -11.37 2.28 5.06
N LEU A 53 -11.99 2.00 6.21
CA LEU A 53 -11.40 1.25 7.32
C LEU A 53 -11.64 -0.25 7.11
N THR A 54 -10.58 -1.03 6.97
CA THR A 54 -10.65 -2.47 6.66
C THR A 54 -10.05 -3.31 7.78
N THR A 55 -10.70 -4.44 8.09
CA THR A 55 -10.15 -5.49 8.96
C THR A 55 -10.52 -6.86 8.40
N ILE A 56 -9.61 -7.83 8.55
CA ILE A 56 -9.80 -9.19 8.07
C ILE A 56 -10.42 -10.07 9.15
N ASN A 57 -9.89 -10.00 10.38
CA ASN A 57 -10.31 -10.84 11.48
C ASN A 57 -11.05 -10.04 12.55
N LYS A 58 -12.38 -10.06 12.45
CA LYS A 58 -13.29 -9.35 13.35
C LYS A 58 -13.37 -9.92 14.76
N LYS A 59 -12.80 -11.10 15.01
CA LYS A 59 -12.90 -11.81 16.28
C LYS A 59 -11.61 -11.73 17.11
N ASP A 60 -10.54 -11.21 16.52
CA ASP A 60 -9.28 -11.07 17.22
C ASP A 60 -9.37 -9.91 18.23
N THR A 61 -9.11 -10.20 19.50
CA THR A 61 -9.27 -9.25 20.60
C THR A 61 -8.36 -8.03 20.42
N GLU A 62 -7.12 -8.21 19.97
CA GLU A 62 -6.17 -7.10 19.82
C GLU A 62 -6.59 -6.17 18.67
N ILE A 63 -7.12 -6.74 17.59
CA ILE A 63 -7.72 -5.97 16.50
C ILE A 63 -8.94 -5.20 16.99
N ILE A 64 -9.84 -5.85 17.74
CA ILE A 64 -11.06 -5.20 18.27
C ILE A 64 -10.70 -4.05 19.20
N GLU A 65 -9.75 -4.25 20.12
CA GLU A 65 -9.26 -3.22 21.04
C GLU A 65 -8.63 -2.05 20.28
N THR A 66 -7.78 -2.35 19.29
CA THR A 66 -7.18 -1.35 18.42
C THR A 66 -8.25 -0.55 17.67
N LEU A 67 -9.24 -1.23 17.05
CA LEU A 67 -10.35 -0.60 16.33
C LEU A 67 -11.20 0.28 17.24
N ALA A 68 -11.58 -0.23 18.42
CA ALA A 68 -12.38 0.53 19.39
C ALA A 68 -11.69 1.81 19.84
N TYR A 69 -10.35 1.79 19.89
CA TYR A 69 -9.55 2.94 20.26
C TYR A 69 -9.36 3.94 19.11
N ILE A 70 -9.09 3.47 17.89
CA ILE A 70 -8.80 4.36 16.75
C ILE A 70 -10.04 4.94 16.09
N LEU A 71 -11.16 4.23 16.10
CA LEU A 71 -12.36 4.62 15.36
C LEU A 71 -12.87 6.03 15.76
N PRO A 72 -12.96 6.39 17.05
CA PRO A 72 -13.37 7.75 17.46
C PRO A 72 -12.40 8.84 16.98
N ILE A 73 -11.11 8.53 16.80
CA ILE A 73 -10.11 9.48 16.30
C ILE A 73 -10.37 9.76 14.81
N ILE A 74 -10.61 8.70 14.04
CA ILE A 74 -10.82 8.79 12.59
C ILE A 74 -12.17 9.48 12.28
N GLU A 75 -13.23 9.12 13.00
CA GLU A 75 -14.58 9.67 12.81
C GLU A 75 -14.70 11.16 13.17
N LYS A 76 -13.71 11.73 13.87
CA LYS A 76 -13.72 13.13 14.27
C LYS A 76 -13.65 14.10 13.08
N CYS A 77 -12.97 13.73 11.99
CA CYS A 77 -12.76 14.63 10.86
C CYS A 77 -13.14 14.05 9.49
N SER A 78 -13.25 12.72 9.35
CA SER A 78 -13.56 12.09 8.06
C SER A 78 -14.72 11.12 8.18
N SER A 79 -15.49 10.97 7.10
CA SER A 79 -16.50 9.90 7.05
C SER A 79 -15.80 8.54 6.96
N VAL A 80 -16.17 7.60 7.83
CA VAL A 80 -15.56 6.27 7.88
C VAL A 80 -16.49 5.23 7.27
N ARG A 81 -15.96 4.43 6.34
CA ARG A 81 -16.63 3.24 5.82
C ARG A 81 -15.91 2.01 6.31
N ILE A 82 -16.58 1.24 7.16
CA ILE A 82 -16.05 -0.05 7.62
C ILE A 82 -16.33 -1.08 6.54
N SER A 83 -15.27 -1.58 5.91
CA SER A 83 -15.33 -2.61 4.88
C SER A 83 -14.84 -3.92 5.44
N SER A 84 -15.74 -4.90 5.54
CA SER A 84 -15.38 -6.28 5.89
C SER A 84 -15.58 -7.30 4.78
N ASP A 85 -16.27 -6.92 3.70
CA ASP A 85 -16.73 -7.86 2.69
C ASP A 85 -16.59 -7.30 1.28
N ILE A 86 -16.17 -8.18 0.38
CA ILE A 86 -15.87 -7.95 -1.05
C ILE A 86 -17.12 -7.58 -1.87
N LYS A 87 -18.31 -7.73 -1.30
CA LYS A 87 -19.55 -8.03 -2.05
C LYS A 87 -20.33 -6.83 -2.61
N LYS A 88 -19.78 -5.62 -2.69
CA LYS A 88 -20.45 -4.52 -3.38
C LYS A 88 -19.52 -3.86 -4.39
N LYS A 89 -20.01 -3.71 -5.63
CA LYS A 89 -19.48 -2.75 -6.62
C LYS A 89 -19.59 -1.38 -5.98
N SER A 90 -18.50 -0.89 -5.42
CA SER A 90 -18.43 0.45 -4.86
C SER A 90 -17.48 1.28 -5.70
N ARG A 91 -17.60 2.60 -5.57
CA ARG A 91 -16.59 3.54 -6.05
C ARG A 91 -15.19 3.08 -5.61
N LYS A 92 -14.19 3.38 -6.43
CA LYS A 92 -12.78 3.06 -6.15
C LYS A 92 -12.38 3.61 -4.77
N LYS A 93 -11.76 2.76 -3.97
CA LYS A 93 -11.23 3.08 -2.66
C LYS A 93 -9.86 3.71 -2.81
N PHE A 94 -9.73 4.93 -2.30
CA PHE A 94 -8.54 5.75 -2.48
C PHE A 94 -7.81 5.96 -1.15
N ASN A 95 -8.52 6.29 -0.07
CA ASN A 95 -7.95 6.50 1.26
C ASN A 95 -8.26 5.29 2.14
N ASN A 96 -7.25 4.48 2.43
CA ASN A 96 -7.43 3.18 3.07
C ASN A 96 -6.67 3.12 4.38
N ILE A 97 -7.38 2.79 5.45
CA ILE A 97 -6.77 2.40 6.73
C ILE A 97 -7.10 0.95 6.98
N ALA A 98 -6.13 0.12 7.35
CA ALA A 98 -6.38 -1.27 7.73
C ALA A 98 -5.74 -1.61 9.06
N VAL A 99 -6.46 -2.37 9.88
CA VAL A 99 -5.90 -3.00 11.10
C VAL A 99 -5.74 -4.48 10.81
N ILE A 100 -4.48 -4.93 10.84
CA ILE A 100 -4.07 -6.25 10.38
C ILE A 100 -3.18 -6.87 11.44
N LYS A 101 -3.41 -8.13 11.79
CA LYS A 101 -2.58 -8.80 12.79
C LYS A 101 -1.18 -9.08 12.26
N ASP A 102 -1.09 -9.87 11.21
CA ASP A 102 0.14 -10.50 10.74
C ASP A 102 0.24 -10.51 9.21
N LYS A 103 1.29 -11.14 8.68
CA LYS A 103 1.51 -11.31 7.25
C LYS A 103 0.38 -12.08 6.56
N MET A 104 -0.20 -13.10 7.19
CA MET A 104 -1.25 -13.91 6.57
C MET A 104 -2.52 -13.07 6.36
N GLU A 105 -2.88 -12.24 7.34
CA GLU A 105 -3.98 -11.30 7.19
C GLU A 105 -3.66 -10.20 6.17
N PHE A 106 -2.41 -9.73 6.10
CA PHE A 106 -1.97 -8.82 5.05
C PHE A 106 -2.17 -9.41 3.65
N ASP A 107 -1.77 -10.67 3.44
CA ASP A 107 -1.94 -11.35 2.15
C ASP A 107 -3.42 -11.51 1.79
N LYS A 108 -4.31 -11.69 2.79
CA LYS A 108 -5.78 -11.67 2.58
C LYS A 108 -6.28 -10.27 2.23
N PHE A 109 -5.79 -9.24 2.91
CA PHE A 109 -6.10 -7.84 2.60
C PHE A 109 -5.70 -7.50 1.16
N LEU A 110 -4.51 -7.88 0.71
CA LEU A 110 -4.07 -7.62 -0.66
C LEU A 110 -5.00 -8.26 -1.70
N LYS A 111 -5.57 -9.44 -1.44
CA LYS A 111 -6.58 -10.05 -2.33
C LYS A 111 -7.86 -9.21 -2.43
N LEU A 112 -8.20 -8.45 -1.39
CA LEU A 112 -9.28 -7.47 -1.45
C LEU A 112 -8.86 -6.29 -2.32
N VAL A 113 -7.62 -5.81 -2.14
CA VAL A 113 -7.06 -4.67 -2.87
C VAL A 113 -6.91 -4.95 -4.36
N THR A 114 -6.65 -6.18 -4.77
CA THR A 114 -6.56 -6.53 -6.20
C THR A 114 -7.92 -6.58 -6.92
N ASN A 115 -9.03 -6.27 -6.24
CA ASN A 115 -10.36 -6.23 -6.85
C ASN A 115 -10.61 -4.89 -7.57
N GLU A 116 -11.58 -4.84 -8.49
CA GLU A 116 -11.96 -3.65 -9.28
C GLU A 116 -12.27 -2.39 -8.44
N ASN A 117 -12.51 -2.58 -7.15
CA ASN A 117 -12.90 -1.55 -6.21
C ASN A 117 -11.73 -0.74 -5.62
N PHE A 118 -10.46 -1.02 -5.94
CA PHE A 118 -9.33 -0.27 -5.38
C PHE A 118 -8.56 0.49 -6.45
N ASP A 119 -8.07 1.68 -6.09
CA ASP A 119 -7.20 2.48 -6.94
C ASP A 119 -5.74 2.15 -6.64
N TYR A 120 -4.94 1.87 -7.69
CA TYR A 120 -3.50 1.65 -7.57
C TYR A 120 -2.75 2.90 -7.12
N ARG A 121 -3.36 4.08 -7.28
CA ARG A 121 -2.85 5.36 -6.78
C ARG A 121 -3.28 5.63 -5.33
N GLY A 122 -4.14 4.78 -4.77
CA GLY A 122 -4.66 4.95 -3.42
C GLY A 122 -3.58 4.97 -2.36
N PHE A 123 -3.90 5.59 -1.23
CA PHE A 123 -3.07 5.70 -0.05
C PHE A 123 -3.49 4.63 0.97
N TYR A 124 -2.50 3.92 1.52
CA TYR A 124 -2.72 2.79 2.41
C TYR A 124 -1.93 2.97 3.70
N THR A 125 -2.63 3.19 4.81
CA THR A 125 -2.06 3.12 6.16
C THR A 125 -2.44 1.80 6.80
N ILE A 126 -1.45 0.95 7.07
CA ILE A 126 -1.67 -0.38 7.68
C ILE A 126 -1.15 -0.36 9.11
N ILE A 127 -2.02 -0.60 10.08
CA ILE A 127 -1.68 -0.73 11.49
C ILE A 127 -1.51 -2.22 11.78
N PHE A 128 -0.28 -2.61 12.14
CA PHE A 128 0.07 -3.99 12.49
C PHE A 128 0.02 -4.19 14.00
N THR A 129 -0.69 -5.22 14.44
CA THR A 129 -0.73 -5.57 15.88
C THR A 129 0.41 -6.51 16.27
N ASP A 130 0.86 -7.40 15.37
CA ASP A 130 2.06 -8.22 15.59
C ASP A 130 3.34 -7.37 15.51
N LYS A 131 4.11 -7.39 16.60
CA LYS A 131 5.40 -6.69 16.74
C LYS A 131 6.52 -7.35 15.93
N ASN A 132 6.39 -8.63 15.60
CA ASN A 132 7.44 -9.41 14.94
C ASN A 132 7.30 -9.44 13.41
N ILE A 133 6.44 -8.59 12.85
CA ILE A 133 6.18 -8.60 11.41
C ILE A 133 7.41 -8.15 10.62
N LYS A 134 7.78 -8.95 9.61
CA LYS A 134 8.87 -8.65 8.69
C LYS A 134 8.40 -7.65 7.63
N LEU A 135 8.50 -6.36 7.94
CA LEU A 135 8.03 -5.27 7.08
C LEU A 135 8.62 -5.31 5.66
N GLU A 136 9.86 -5.75 5.46
CA GLU A 136 10.45 -5.92 4.13
C GLU A 136 9.59 -6.82 3.23
N SER A 137 9.09 -7.94 3.76
CA SER A 137 8.21 -8.86 3.03
C SER A 137 6.85 -8.23 2.74
N ILE A 138 6.34 -7.38 3.64
CA ILE A 138 5.08 -6.65 3.44
C ILE A 138 5.23 -5.65 2.29
N PHE A 139 6.30 -4.84 2.31
CA PHE A 139 6.58 -3.84 1.29
C PHE A 139 6.87 -4.47 -0.08
N ALA A 140 7.64 -5.56 -0.13
CA ALA A 140 7.88 -6.31 -1.37
C ALA A 140 6.57 -6.85 -1.98
N GLN A 141 5.65 -7.34 -1.16
CA GLN A 141 4.35 -7.82 -1.63
C GLN A 141 3.43 -6.70 -2.10
N ALA A 142 3.39 -5.57 -1.38
CA ALA A 142 2.65 -4.38 -1.79
C ALA A 142 3.15 -3.85 -3.14
N TRP A 143 4.47 -3.77 -3.31
CA TRP A 143 5.09 -3.35 -4.57
C TRP A 143 4.76 -4.30 -5.73
N LYS A 144 4.76 -5.61 -5.48
CA LYS A 144 4.42 -6.63 -6.49
C LYS A 144 3.04 -6.41 -7.11
N ILE A 145 2.11 -5.82 -6.37
CA ILE A 145 0.76 -5.49 -6.85
C ILE A 145 0.57 -3.98 -7.11
N SER A 146 1.67 -3.24 -7.31
CA SER A 146 1.67 -1.82 -7.68
C SER A 146 1.02 -0.89 -6.64
N ILE A 147 1.26 -1.12 -5.35
CA ILE A 147 0.88 -0.20 -4.26
C ILE A 147 2.13 0.55 -3.77
N PRO A 148 2.50 1.69 -4.40
CA PRO A 148 3.64 2.49 -3.96
C PRO A 148 3.37 3.23 -2.64
N ASN A 149 2.12 3.67 -2.44
CA ASN A 149 1.71 4.55 -1.35
C ASN A 149 1.25 3.75 -0.14
N LEU A 150 2.19 3.09 0.53
CA LEU A 150 1.94 2.32 1.75
C LEU A 150 2.78 2.84 2.92
N ASN A 151 2.11 3.11 4.04
CA ASN A 151 2.72 3.37 5.34
C ASN A 151 2.29 2.27 6.31
N ALA A 152 3.24 1.69 7.02
CA ALA A 152 3.01 0.68 8.05
C ALA A 152 3.22 1.30 9.42
N ILE A 153 2.24 1.19 10.30
CA ILE A 153 2.31 1.59 11.70
C ILE A 153 2.51 0.33 12.51
N ILE A 154 3.66 0.20 13.16
CA ILE A 154 4.03 -0.99 13.94
C ILE A 154 4.40 -0.59 15.37
N LYS A 155 4.07 -1.46 16.31
CA LYS A 155 4.46 -1.31 17.72
C LYS A 155 5.91 -1.77 17.91
N SER A 156 6.79 -0.84 18.23
CA SER A 156 8.14 -1.11 18.71
C SER A 156 8.13 -1.38 20.22
N SER A 157 9.31 -1.64 20.81
CA SER A 157 9.47 -1.93 22.24
C SER A 157 8.97 -0.79 23.14
N TYR A 158 9.10 0.46 22.70
CA TYR A 158 8.82 1.65 23.51
C TYR A 158 7.77 2.60 22.91
N SER A 159 7.56 2.54 21.59
CA SER A 159 6.66 3.46 20.89
C SER A 159 6.09 2.81 19.63
N TRP A 160 5.04 3.42 19.10
CA TRP A 160 4.62 3.13 17.73
C TRP A 160 5.49 3.92 16.77
N LYS A 161 5.73 3.36 15.60
CA LYS A 161 6.56 3.97 14.56
C LYS A 161 5.89 3.79 13.20
N VAL A 162 6.11 4.75 12.31
CA VAL A 162 5.60 4.72 10.95
C VAL A 162 6.74 4.40 10.01
N PHE A 163 6.54 3.39 9.16
CA PHE A 163 7.50 2.95 8.19
C PHE A 163 6.93 3.03 6.78
N THR A 164 7.79 3.29 5.82
CA THR A 164 7.51 3.15 4.40
C THR A 164 8.67 2.44 3.71
N TYR A 165 8.69 2.41 2.38
CA TYR A 165 9.79 1.88 1.59
C TYR A 165 10.04 2.73 0.35
N TYR A 166 11.27 2.69 -0.17
CA TYR A 166 11.69 3.39 -1.38
C TYR A 166 12.15 2.38 -2.42
N PRO A 167 11.30 2.01 -3.39
CA PRO A 167 11.64 0.99 -4.37
C PRO A 167 12.84 1.38 -5.25
N PHE A 168 13.14 2.67 -5.34
CA PHE A 168 14.27 3.20 -6.10
C PHE A 168 15.10 4.11 -5.20
N SER A 169 16.38 3.80 -5.09
CA SER A 169 17.39 4.64 -4.44
C SER A 169 18.67 4.61 -5.28
N ASN A 170 19.64 5.48 -4.97
CA ASN A 170 20.94 5.45 -5.63
C ASN A 170 21.48 4.02 -5.65
N GLU A 171 21.72 3.50 -6.86
CA GLU A 171 22.31 2.19 -7.14
C GLU A 171 21.46 0.95 -6.78
N ILE A 172 20.27 1.11 -6.20
CA ILE A 172 19.43 -0.02 -5.78
C ILE A 172 18.03 0.08 -6.38
N CYS A 173 17.67 -0.95 -7.15
CA CYS A 173 16.36 -1.09 -7.78
C CYS A 173 15.57 -2.21 -7.11
N GLY A 174 14.35 -1.92 -6.67
CA GLY A 174 13.52 -2.84 -5.89
C GLY A 174 13.94 -2.94 -4.43
N ASN A 175 14.32 -1.82 -3.80
CA ASN A 175 14.60 -1.80 -2.36
C ASN A 175 13.29 -1.75 -1.55
N PHE A 176 13.02 -2.81 -0.78
CA PHE A 176 11.83 -2.90 0.07
C PHE A 176 12.17 -2.84 1.55
N MET A 177 13.40 -2.44 1.89
CA MET A 177 13.79 -2.29 3.28
C MET A 177 12.94 -1.22 3.97
N PRO A 178 12.49 -1.47 5.21
CA PRO A 178 11.71 -0.49 5.97
C PRO A 178 12.50 0.78 6.21
N TYR A 179 11.88 1.91 5.91
CA TYR A 179 12.38 3.24 6.19
C TYR A 179 11.44 3.94 7.16
N GLU A 180 11.93 4.29 8.34
CA GLU A 180 11.15 5.05 9.33
C GLU A 180 10.89 6.46 8.80
N VAL A 181 9.62 6.87 8.79
CA VAL A 181 9.22 8.20 8.32
C VAL A 181 8.66 9.03 9.47
N ASP A 182 8.95 10.32 9.43
CA ASP A 182 8.27 11.30 10.25
C ASP A 182 6.80 11.42 9.78
N ILE A 183 5.89 11.55 10.74
CA ILE A 183 4.45 11.63 10.52
C ILE A 183 4.04 12.86 9.69
N ASN A 184 4.90 13.86 9.58
CA ASN A 184 4.68 15.03 8.72
C ASN A 184 4.97 14.76 7.24
N PHE A 185 5.63 13.65 6.91
CA PHE A 185 6.06 13.30 5.55
C PHE A 185 5.50 11.95 5.10
N LEU A 186 4.21 11.74 5.33
CA LEU A 186 3.51 10.53 4.91
C LEU A 186 3.39 10.47 3.38
N PHE A 187 3.53 9.27 2.83
CA PHE A 187 3.34 8.99 1.40
C PHE A 187 4.25 9.85 0.49
N PRO A 188 5.59 9.76 0.69
CA PRO A 188 6.53 10.47 -0.17
C PRO A 188 6.38 10.05 -1.63
N GLN A 189 6.74 10.94 -2.55
CA GLN A 189 6.75 10.63 -3.97
C GLN A 189 7.87 9.63 -4.30
N LYS A 190 7.50 8.40 -4.66
CA LYS A 190 8.44 7.28 -4.89
C LYS A 190 8.68 6.94 -6.35
N ILE A 191 7.81 7.43 -7.23
CA ILE A 191 7.80 7.05 -8.66
C ILE A 191 8.05 8.23 -9.60
N THR A 192 8.41 9.40 -9.06
CA THR A 192 8.74 10.58 -9.89
C THR A 192 10.18 10.54 -10.41
N ASN A 193 11.06 9.79 -9.76
CA ASN A 193 12.43 9.58 -10.19
C ASN A 193 12.87 8.16 -9.83
N LEU A 194 13.23 7.36 -10.83
CA LEU A 194 13.62 5.96 -10.71
C LEU A 194 15.14 5.78 -10.56
N GLN A 195 15.89 6.86 -10.34
CA GLN A 195 17.31 6.87 -9.97
C GLN A 195 18.18 6.01 -10.90
N GLN A 196 18.00 6.16 -12.22
CA GLN A 196 18.73 5.45 -13.27
C GLN A 196 18.51 3.92 -13.29
N CYS A 197 17.49 3.42 -12.59
CA CYS A 197 17.20 2.00 -12.53
C CYS A 197 16.99 1.36 -13.90
N LYS A 198 17.58 0.18 -14.09
CA LYS A 198 17.48 -0.60 -15.32
C LYS A 198 16.18 -1.39 -15.36
N LEU A 199 15.14 -0.81 -15.95
CA LEU A 199 13.86 -1.48 -16.16
C LEU A 199 13.99 -2.55 -17.25
N LYS A 200 13.37 -3.70 -17.00
CA LYS A 200 13.35 -4.84 -17.90
C LYS A 200 12.39 -4.55 -19.05
N PHE A 201 12.89 -4.58 -20.28
CA PHE A 201 12.09 -4.32 -21.48
C PHE A 201 12.26 -5.47 -22.49
N PRO A 202 11.18 -6.08 -23.00
CA PRO A 202 11.30 -7.17 -23.96
C PRO A 202 11.84 -6.66 -25.29
N LYS A 203 12.83 -7.36 -25.87
CA LYS A 203 13.33 -7.06 -27.21
C LYS A 203 12.37 -7.61 -28.27
N LEU A 204 11.31 -6.88 -28.58
CA LEU A 204 10.30 -7.22 -29.58
C LEU A 204 10.05 -6.05 -30.54
N ASN A 205 10.15 -6.31 -31.84
CA ASN A 205 9.81 -5.33 -32.87
C ASN A 205 8.37 -5.56 -33.37
N TYR A 206 7.58 -4.48 -33.45
CA TYR A 206 6.31 -4.48 -34.17
C TYR A 206 6.10 -3.14 -34.84
N TYR A 207 5.85 -3.17 -36.14
CA TYR A 207 5.74 -1.95 -36.94
C TYR A 207 4.28 -1.45 -36.98
N PRO A 208 4.04 -0.12 -36.97
CA PRO A 208 4.99 0.97 -36.82
C PRO A 208 5.24 1.39 -35.35
N GLY A 209 4.74 0.63 -34.37
CA GLY A 209 4.74 1.03 -32.97
C GLY A 209 6.12 1.02 -32.29
N LEU A 210 6.86 -0.09 -32.37
CA LEU A 210 8.14 -0.24 -31.69
C LEU A 210 9.18 -0.87 -32.61
N ILE A 211 10.27 -0.13 -32.82
CA ILE A 211 11.41 -0.51 -33.63
C ILE A 211 12.67 -0.38 -32.77
N ILE A 212 13.26 -1.52 -32.45
CA ILE A 212 14.49 -1.68 -31.67
C ILE A 212 15.61 -2.06 -32.63
N LYS A 213 16.66 -1.23 -32.70
CA LYS A 213 17.86 -1.47 -33.53
C LYS A 213 19.11 -1.41 -32.68
N GLU A 214 19.98 -2.41 -32.79
CA GLU A 214 21.28 -2.39 -32.13
C GLU A 214 22.23 -1.46 -32.92
N ILE A 215 22.80 -0.46 -32.24
CA ILE A 215 23.71 0.51 -32.86
C ILE A 215 25.16 0.10 -32.62
N SER A 216 25.47 -0.45 -31.44
CA SER A 216 26.82 -0.89 -31.08
C SER A 216 26.78 -1.84 -29.89
N ASN A 217 27.33 -3.06 -30.01
CA ASN A 217 27.54 -4.05 -28.94
C ASN A 217 26.69 -3.86 -27.66
N GLY A 218 25.39 -4.15 -27.74
CA GLY A 218 24.46 -4.07 -26.61
C GLY A 218 23.80 -2.71 -26.36
N ILE A 219 24.14 -1.67 -27.14
CA ILE A 219 23.46 -0.37 -27.18
C ILE A 219 22.37 -0.42 -28.25
N TYR A 220 21.16 -0.06 -27.86
CA TYR A 220 19.98 -0.12 -28.70
C TYR A 220 19.36 1.26 -28.87
N SER A 221 18.93 1.58 -30.08
CA SER A 221 17.97 2.65 -30.35
C SER A 221 16.55 2.13 -30.31
N LEU A 222 15.67 2.97 -29.80
CA LEU A 222 14.23 2.83 -29.89
C LEU A 222 13.70 3.81 -30.94
N SER A 223 12.65 3.46 -31.66
CA SER A 223 11.93 4.33 -32.59
C SER A 223 10.52 3.76 -32.84
N GLY A 224 9.69 4.51 -33.57
CA GLY A 224 8.27 4.21 -33.69
C GLY A 224 7.47 4.86 -32.56
N ILE A 225 6.14 4.84 -32.68
CA ILE A 225 5.22 5.56 -31.79
C ILE A 225 5.45 5.20 -30.32
N ASP A 226 5.47 3.91 -29.99
CA ASP A 226 5.67 3.43 -28.63
C ASP A 226 7.14 3.56 -28.19
N GLY A 227 8.07 3.45 -29.13
CA GLY A 227 9.49 3.69 -28.88
C GLY A 227 9.77 5.12 -28.43
N ASP A 228 9.12 6.10 -29.04
CA ASP A 228 9.27 7.51 -28.68
C ASP A 228 8.58 7.83 -27.34
N ILE A 229 7.39 7.26 -27.08
CA ILE A 229 6.75 7.32 -25.75
C ILE A 229 7.69 6.79 -24.67
N VAL A 230 8.32 5.63 -24.90
CA VAL A 230 9.25 5.03 -23.94
C VAL A 230 10.46 5.93 -23.68
N LYS A 231 11.03 6.59 -24.70
CA LYS A 231 12.13 7.56 -24.50
C LYS A 231 11.69 8.73 -23.64
N GLU A 232 10.51 9.30 -23.91
CA GLU A 232 9.97 10.40 -23.10
C GLU A 232 9.77 9.97 -21.65
N LEU A 233 9.29 8.75 -21.42
CA LEU A 233 9.18 8.18 -20.08
C LEU A 233 10.55 8.00 -19.42
N MET A 234 11.56 7.52 -20.14
CA MET A 234 12.93 7.35 -19.63
C MET A 234 13.51 8.67 -19.13
N VAL A 235 13.31 9.76 -19.89
CA VAL A 235 13.76 11.10 -19.53
C VAL A 235 12.98 11.61 -18.32
N ASN A 236 11.64 11.57 -18.37
CA ASN A 236 10.78 12.15 -17.34
C ASN A 236 10.88 11.43 -15.99
N PHE A 237 11.03 10.10 -16.01
CA PHE A 237 11.12 9.28 -14.80
C PHE A 237 12.57 8.88 -14.46
N ASN A 238 13.57 9.35 -15.21
CA ASN A 238 14.99 9.11 -14.97
C ASN A 238 15.34 7.61 -14.80
N PHE A 239 14.97 6.78 -15.77
CA PHE A 239 15.30 5.34 -15.80
C PHE A 239 16.03 4.93 -17.08
N THR A 240 16.66 3.76 -17.03
CA THR A 240 17.33 3.15 -18.17
C THR A 240 16.70 1.81 -18.51
N ILE A 241 16.97 1.30 -19.71
CA ILE A 241 16.39 0.03 -20.17
C ILE A 241 17.46 -1.06 -20.21
N LYS A 242 17.10 -2.22 -19.68
CA LYS A 242 17.78 -3.49 -19.93
C LYS A 242 16.89 -4.34 -20.84
N PHE A 243 17.31 -4.50 -22.08
CA PHE A 243 16.64 -5.37 -23.03
C PHE A 243 16.76 -6.83 -22.61
N LEU A 244 15.63 -7.53 -22.59
CA LEU A 244 15.57 -8.97 -22.37
C LEU A 244 15.39 -9.67 -23.72
N LYS A 245 16.21 -10.68 -23.97
CA LYS A 245 15.95 -11.62 -25.07
C LYS A 245 14.73 -12.44 -24.70
N LEU A 246 13.78 -12.55 -25.65
CA LEU A 246 12.66 -13.46 -25.48
C LEU A 246 13.17 -14.91 -25.60
N PRO A 247 12.62 -15.85 -24.81
CA PRO A 247 13.02 -17.26 -24.85
C PRO A 247 12.88 -17.89 -26.24
N ARG A 248 11.88 -17.47 -27.03
CA ARG A 248 11.66 -17.93 -28.41
C ARG A 248 11.24 -16.76 -29.29
N GLU A 249 11.72 -16.71 -30.53
CA GLU A 249 11.40 -15.63 -31.49
C GLU A 249 9.91 -15.57 -31.87
N GLU A 250 9.21 -16.69 -31.71
CA GLU A 250 7.79 -16.89 -31.98
C GLU A 250 6.88 -16.61 -30.77
N GLU A 251 7.44 -16.29 -29.60
CA GLU A 251 6.68 -15.83 -28.44
C GLU A 251 6.23 -14.38 -28.65
N ARG A 252 5.02 -14.25 -29.20
CA ARG A 252 4.29 -12.99 -29.30
C ARG A 252 3.42 -12.75 -28.05
N TRP A 253 2.86 -11.55 -28.00
CA TRP A 253 1.92 -11.06 -26.99
C TRP A 253 0.95 -12.13 -26.43
N GLY A 254 0.75 -12.14 -25.12
CA GLY A 254 -0.36 -12.88 -24.47
C GLY A 254 -0.05 -14.30 -23.97
N LYS A 255 1.16 -14.84 -24.16
CA LYS A 255 1.58 -16.08 -23.49
C LYS A 255 2.23 -15.75 -22.13
N LYS A 256 1.74 -16.34 -21.04
CA LYS A 256 2.28 -16.12 -19.68
C LYS A 256 3.72 -16.62 -19.61
N PHE A 257 4.64 -15.73 -19.26
CA PHE A 257 5.98 -16.08 -18.79
C PHE A 257 5.86 -16.55 -17.34
N PHE A 258 6.19 -17.82 -17.07
CA PHE A 258 6.34 -18.37 -15.72
C PHE A 258 7.82 -18.62 -15.44
#